data_AF-A0A849CHC2-F1
#
_entry.id   AF-A0A849CHC2-F1
#
_cell.length_a   1.000
_cell.length_b   1.000
_cell.length_c   1.000
_cell.angle_alpha   90.00
_cell.angle_beta   90.00
_cell.angle_gamma   90.00
#
_symmetry.space_group_name_H-M   'P 1'
#
loop_
_entity.id
_entity.type
_entity.pdbx_description
1 polymer ?
#
loop_
_entity_poly.entity_id
_entity_poly.type
_entity_poly.pdbx_seq_one_letter_code
_entity_poly.pdbx_strand_id
1 'polypeptide(L)'
;MTTDQPGDIRPGDIYEDCSFHPVLCTYVDGDELGGISLIDATEPRACSLGHCGVIKLSIDDVIAARADWPAYSVRRKAEFDAEASPSS
;
A
#
# COMPACT_ATOMS: atom_id res chain seq x y z
N MET A 1 -5.40 -3.50 13.94
CA MET A 1 -4.79 -2.15 13.93
C MET A 1 -3.47 -2.30 13.21
N THR A 2 -3.45 -2.01 11.92
CA THR A 2 -2.22 -1.83 11.16
C THR A 2 -1.55 -0.56 11.68
N THR A 3 -0.25 -0.64 11.98
CA THR A 3 0.49 0.51 12.48
C THR A 3 1.11 1.19 11.27
N ASP A 4 0.47 2.25 10.79
CA ASP A 4 0.91 2.98 9.59
C ASP A 4 2.22 3.72 9.89
N GLN A 5 3.34 3.07 9.57
CA GLN A 5 4.65 3.71 9.61
C GLN A 5 5.19 3.80 8.17
N PRO A 6 5.09 4.97 7.51
CA PRO A 6 5.69 5.19 6.19
C PRO A 6 7.22 5.20 6.19
N GLY A 7 7.87 5.09 7.36
CA GLY A 7 9.28 5.48 7.55
C GLY A 7 10.38 4.48 7.18
N ASP A 8 10.09 3.26 6.74
CA ASP A 8 11.16 2.28 6.41
C ASP A 8 10.69 1.22 5.39
N ILE A 9 10.21 1.67 4.23
CA ILE A 9 10.00 0.81 3.07
C ILE A 9 11.32 0.74 2.30
N ARG A 10 11.76 -0.47 1.99
CA ARG A 10 13.00 -0.77 1.24
C ARG A 10 12.73 -1.81 0.15
N PRO A 11 13.62 -1.95 -0.85
CA PRO A 11 13.53 -3.04 -1.80
C PRO A 11 13.43 -4.40 -1.08
N GLY A 12 12.43 -5.20 -1.47
CA GLY A 12 12.09 -6.48 -0.82
C GLY A 12 10.96 -6.39 0.21
N ASP A 13 10.61 -5.21 0.71
CA ASP A 13 9.41 -5.01 1.53
C ASP A 13 8.14 -5.01 0.67
N ILE A 14 7.00 -5.20 1.34
CA ILE A 14 5.69 -5.08 0.73
C ILE A 14 5.01 -3.83 1.27
N TYR A 15 4.42 -3.03 0.40
CA TYR A 15 3.65 -1.86 0.77
C TYR A 15 2.29 -1.83 0.08
N GLU A 16 1.33 -1.15 0.69
CA GLU A 16 0.10 -0.74 0.04
C GLU A 16 0.36 0.61 -0.66
N ASP A 17 0.01 0.71 -1.93
CA ASP A 17 0.08 1.97 -2.66
C ASP A 17 -1.24 2.76 -2.64
N CYS A 18 -1.25 3.93 -3.29
CA CYS A 18 -2.41 4.82 -3.29
C CYS A 18 -3.63 4.30 -4.09
N SER A 19 -3.54 3.15 -4.77
CA SER A 19 -4.72 2.44 -5.30
C SER A 19 -5.06 1.18 -4.50
N PHE A 20 -4.51 1.07 -3.29
CA PHE A 20 -4.69 -0.01 -2.33
C PHE A 20 -4.02 -1.33 -2.72
N HIS A 21 -3.20 -1.37 -3.78
CA HIS A 21 -2.56 -2.62 -4.19
C HIS A 21 -1.47 -2.99 -3.18
N PRO A 22 -1.38 -4.27 -2.77
CA PRO A 22 -0.16 -4.82 -2.20
C PRO A 22 0.92 -4.90 -3.28
N VAL A 23 2.06 -4.27 -3.03
CA VAL A 23 3.16 -4.10 -3.99
C VAL A 23 4.47 -4.57 -3.36
N LEU A 24 5.19 -5.43 -4.07
CA LEU A 24 6.59 -5.75 -3.75
C LEU A 24 7.48 -4.59 -4.19
N CYS A 25 8.13 -3.92 -3.25
CA CYS A 25 9.06 -2.84 -3.54
C CYS A 25 10.31 -3.37 -4.27
N THR A 26 10.61 -2.80 -5.43
CA THR A 26 11.80 -3.15 -6.23
C THR A 26 12.87 -2.07 -6.17
N TYR A 27 12.50 -0.81 -5.92
CA TYR A 27 13.43 0.30 -5.73
C TYR A 27 12.86 1.40 -4.83
N VAL A 28 13.78 2.17 -4.23
CA VAL A 28 13.50 3.44 -3.56
C VAL A 28 14.58 4.43 -4.00
N ASP A 29 14.16 5.58 -4.52
CA ASP A 29 15.03 6.69 -4.93
C ASP A 29 14.50 8.01 -4.37
N GLY A 30 15.09 8.47 -3.26
CA GLY A 30 14.61 9.66 -2.56
C GLY A 30 13.20 9.46 -2.00
N ASP A 31 12.24 10.26 -2.49
CA ASP A 31 10.82 10.17 -2.13
C ASP A 31 10.04 9.17 -3.00
N GLU A 32 10.61 8.73 -4.13
CA GLU A 32 9.95 7.80 -5.03
C GLU A 32 10.23 6.35 -4.62
N LEU A 33 9.18 5.55 -4.60
CA LEU A 33 9.27 4.10 -4.53
C LEU A 33 8.49 3.48 -5.67
N GLY A 34 8.94 2.32 -6.13
CA GLY A 34 8.25 1.57 -7.16
C GLY A 34 8.31 0.08 -6.92
N GLY A 35 7.43 -0.65 -7.58
CA GLY A 35 7.31 -2.08 -7.40
C GLY A 35 6.33 -2.75 -8.34
N ILE A 36 6.07 -4.01 -8.02
CA ILE A 36 5.22 -4.92 -8.78
C ILE A 36 4.02 -5.30 -7.92
N SER A 37 2.81 -5.14 -8.46
CA SER A 37 1.57 -5.55 -7.81
C SER A 37 1.54 -7.06 -7.56
N LEU A 38 1.26 -7.47 -6.33
CA LEU A 38 1.10 -8.89 -5.94
C LEU A 38 -0.31 -9.44 -6.24
N ILE A 39 -1.21 -8.60 -6.79
CA ILE A 39 -2.57 -8.99 -7.19
C ILE A 39 -2.61 -9.37 -8.67
N ASP A 40 -2.05 -8.52 -9.52
CA ASP A 40 -2.23 -8.60 -10.99
C ASP A 40 -0.92 -8.40 -11.78
N ALA A 41 0.22 -8.33 -11.10
CA ALA A 41 1.55 -8.14 -11.69
C ALA A 41 1.72 -6.83 -12.50
N THR A 42 0.86 -5.84 -12.32
CA THR A 42 1.05 -4.51 -12.92
C THR A 42 2.33 -3.83 -12.40
N GLU A 43 3.08 -3.22 -13.32
CA GLU A 43 4.31 -2.47 -13.05
C GLU A 43 4.51 -1.33 -14.08
N PRO A 44 5.23 -0.24 -13.72
CA PRO A 44 5.68 0.11 -12.38
C PRO A 44 4.53 0.68 -11.53
N ARG A 45 4.38 0.21 -10.28
CA ARG A 45 3.48 0.79 -9.28
C ARG A 45 4.24 1.90 -8.50
N ALA A 46 4.46 3.04 -9.14
CA ALA A 46 5.20 4.15 -8.54
C ALA A 46 4.34 4.94 -7.52
N CYS A 47 4.94 5.32 -6.40
CA CYS A 47 4.34 6.14 -5.36
C CYS A 47 5.38 7.06 -4.69
N SER A 48 4.88 8.02 -3.92
CA SER A 48 5.66 8.89 -3.05
C SER A 48 5.58 8.41 -1.60
N LEU A 49 6.73 8.31 -0.93
CA LEU A 49 6.81 8.00 0.50
C LEU A 49 6.09 9.06 1.35
N GLY A 50 6.22 10.34 0.98
CA GLY A 50 5.64 11.47 1.72
C GLY A 50 4.20 11.84 1.35
N HIS A 51 3.72 11.48 0.15
CA HIS A 51 2.47 12.04 -0.40
C HIS A 51 1.42 11.02 -0.82
N CYS A 52 1.77 9.73 -0.95
CA CYS A 52 0.82 8.71 -1.40
C CYS A 52 0.14 7.95 -0.24
N GLY A 53 0.50 8.24 1.01
CA GLY A 53 -0.04 7.53 2.17
C GLY A 53 0.31 6.03 2.16
N VAL A 54 1.48 5.68 1.65
CA VAL A 54 1.92 4.29 1.55
C VAL A 54 2.09 3.68 2.94
N ILE A 55 1.67 2.43 3.10
CA ILE A 55 1.77 1.69 4.37
C ILE A 55 2.48 0.37 4.16
N LYS A 56 3.33 -0.04 5.11
CA LYS A 56 4.03 -1.33 5.04
C LYS A 56 3.07 -2.46 5.37
N LEU A 57 3.07 -3.51 4.57
CA LEU A 57 2.22 -4.69 4.72
C LEU A 57 3.03 -5.91 5.17
N SER A 58 2.40 -6.77 5.96
CA SER A 58 2.91 -8.12 6.22
C SER A 58 2.50 -9.09 5.11
N ILE A 59 3.12 -10.28 5.07
CA ILE A 59 2.70 -11.35 4.14
C ILE A 59 1.25 -11.78 4.42
N ASP A 60 0.83 -11.81 5.69
CA ASP A 60 -0.53 -12.19 6.06
C ASP A 60 -1.56 -11.19 5.52
N ASP A 61 -1.24 -9.89 5.52
CA ASP A 61 -2.09 -8.85 4.91
C ASP A 61 -2.26 -9.09 3.41
N VAL A 62 -1.18 -9.48 2.71
CA VAL A 62 -1.22 -9.79 1.28
C VAL A 62 -2.08 -11.02 1.00
N ILE A 63 -1.92 -12.08 1.80
CA ILE A 63 -2.72 -13.30 1.66
C ILE A 63 -4.21 -12.97 1.86
N ALA A 64 -4.53 -12.17 2.87
CA ALA A 64 -5.89 -11.72 3.12
C ALA A 64 -6.44 -10.86 1.98
N ALA A 65 -5.65 -9.91 1.47
CA ALA A 65 -6.03 -9.06 0.33
C ALA A 65 -6.27 -9.88 -0.94
N ARG A 66 -5.42 -10.88 -1.21
CA ARG A 66 -5.53 -11.74 -2.40
C ARG A 66 -6.71 -12.70 -2.33
N ALA A 67 -7.16 -13.09 -1.13
CA ALA A 67 -8.30 -13.96 -0.95
C ALA A 67 -9.62 -13.31 -1.43
N ASP A 68 -9.77 -12.00 -1.23
CA ASP A 68 -10.91 -11.21 -1.73
C ASP A 68 -10.49 -9.76 -1.97
N TRP A 69 -9.87 -9.55 -3.13
CA TRP A 69 -9.34 -8.24 -3.52
C TRP A 69 -10.42 -7.16 -3.67
N PRO A 70 -11.58 -7.41 -4.32
CA PRO A 70 -12.66 -6.43 -4.38
C PRO A 70 -13.14 -5.97 -3.00
N ALA A 71 -13.36 -6.89 -2.05
CA ALA A 71 -13.77 -6.53 -0.70
C ALA A 71 -12.67 -5.79 0.06
N TYR A 72 -11.42 -6.23 -0.08
CA TYR A 72 -10.25 -5.57 0.51
C TYR A 72 -10.16 -4.10 0.05
N SER A 73 -10.22 -3.85 -1.25
CA SER A 73 -10.10 -2.51 -1.84
C SER A 73 -11.22 -1.57 -1.37
N VAL A 74 -12.47 -2.06 -1.33
CA VAL A 74 -13.61 -1.29 -0.80
C VAL A 74 -13.42 -0.93 0.67
N ARG A 75 -12.97 -1.88 1.50
CA ARG A 75 -12.72 -1.64 2.93
C ARG A 75 -11.59 -0.63 3.15
N ARG A 76 -10.44 -0.82 2.51
CA ARG A 76 -9.29 0.10 2.64
C ARG A 76 -9.61 1.51 2.17
N LYS A 77 -10.38 1.64 1.09
CA LYS A 77 -10.89 2.94 0.65
C LYS A 77 -11.76 3.61 1.71
N ALA A 78 -12.68 2.87 2.32
CA ALA A 78 -13.55 3.42 3.37
C ALA A 78 -12.75 3.83 4.63
N GLU A 79 -11.74 3.05 5.02
CA GLU A 79 -10.82 3.38 6.12
C GLU A 79 -10.04 4.67 5.81
N PHE A 80 -9.45 4.79 4.61
CA PHE A 80 -8.72 5.98 4.18
C PHE A 80 -9.60 7.23 4.12
N ASP A 81 -10.80 7.13 3.54
CA ASP A 81 -11.75 8.25 3.43
C ASP A 81 -12.21 8.74 4.82
N ALA A 82 -12.33 7.83 5.81
CA ALA A 82 -12.70 8.16 7.18
C ALA A 82 -11.57 8.89 7.93
N GLU A 83 -10.31 8.51 7.69
CA GLU A 83 -9.14 9.18 8.29
C GLU A 83 -8.89 10.57 7.68
N ALA A 84 -9.15 10.74 6.38
CA ALA A 84 -9.02 12.01 5.68
C ALA A 84 -10.10 13.04 6.06
N SER A 85 -11.19 12.61 6.72
CA SER A 85 -12.28 13.46 7.18
C SER A 85 -12.28 13.58 8.71
N PRO A 86 -11.34 14.30 9.34
CA PRO A 86 -11.49 14.62 10.76
C PRO A 86 -12.74 15.49 10.88
N SER A 87 -13.74 14.94 11.57
CA SER A 87 -15.02 15.55 11.95
C SER A 87 -14.99 17.08 12.00
N SER A 88 -15.80 17.72 11.13
CA SER A 88 -16.21 19.13 11.26
C SER A 88 -17.01 19.37 12.53
#